data_AF-A0A2H0LC41-F1
#
_entry.id   AF-A0A2H0LC41-F1
#
_cell.length_a   1.000
_cell.length_b   1.000
_cell.length_c   1.000
_cell.angle_alpha   90.00
_cell.angle_beta   90.00
_cell.angle_gamma   90.00
#
_symmetry.space_group_name_H-M   'P 1'
#
loop_
_entity.id
_entity.type
_entity.pdbx_description
1 polymer ?
#
loop_
_entity_poly.entity_id
_entity_poly.type
_entity_poly.pdbx_seq_one_letter_code
_entity_poly.pdbx_strand_id
1 'polypeptide(L)'
;MDLACYLGEGLAGQGHRECARKCIASGLPVGIRTADRLYLAIGGEHGPANEALAPLAARNVTVEGVVTERDGVHLLTIKKVEVSG
;
A
#
# COMPACT_ATOMS: atom_id res chain seq x y z
N MET A 1 2.08 -2.12 1.94
CA MET A 1 1.82 -2.77 3.25
C MET A 1 0.37 -3.23 3.31
N ASP A 2 0.04 -4.25 4.10
CA ASP A 2 -1.35 -4.66 4.33
C ASP A 2 -1.98 -3.74 5.39
N LEU A 3 -3.03 -3.02 5.02
CA LEU A 3 -3.71 -2.09 5.91
C LEU A 3 -4.56 -2.79 6.96
N ALA A 4 -5.10 -3.98 6.67
CA ALA A 4 -5.92 -4.72 7.63
C ALA A 4 -5.07 -5.12 8.84
N CYS A 5 -3.92 -5.76 8.62
CA CYS A 5 -2.99 -6.11 9.69
C CYS A 5 -2.37 -4.89 10.36
N TYR A 6 -2.05 -3.84 9.60
CA TYR A 6 -1.43 -2.65 10.18
C TYR A 6 -2.38 -1.87 11.10
N LEU A 7 -3.62 -1.64 10.68
CA LEU A 7 -4.59 -0.86 11.44
C LEU A 7 -5.26 -1.69 12.54
N GLY A 8 -5.50 -2.98 12.30
CA GLY A 8 -6.16 -3.88 13.26
C GLY A 8 -5.22 -4.42 14.34
N GLU A 9 -4.01 -4.85 13.94
CA GLU A 9 -3.10 -5.61 14.81
C GLU A 9 -1.76 -4.86 15.06
N GLY A 10 -1.55 -3.70 14.43
CA GLY A 10 -0.29 -2.97 14.51
C GLY A 10 0.89 -3.67 13.81
N LEU A 11 0.65 -4.72 13.02
CA LEU A 11 1.70 -5.52 12.39
C LEU A 11 2.21 -4.86 11.10
N ALA A 12 3.53 -4.72 10.98
CA ALA A 12 4.19 -4.14 9.82
C ALA A 12 5.68 -4.54 9.74
N GLY A 13 6.35 -4.09 8.68
CA GLY A 13 7.80 -4.25 8.49
C GLY A 13 8.22 -5.61 7.95
N GLN A 14 9.53 -5.84 7.89
CA GLN A 14 10.12 -7.00 7.19
C GLN A 14 9.72 -8.34 7.81
N GLY A 15 9.55 -8.41 9.14
CA GLY A 15 9.07 -9.60 9.82
C GLY A 15 7.65 -10.01 9.42
N HIS A 16 6.86 -9.08 8.88
CA HIS A 16 5.47 -9.31 8.46
C HIS A 16 5.31 -9.37 6.93
N ARG A 17 6.41 -9.41 6.17
CA ARG A 17 6.42 -9.32 4.71
C ARG A 17 5.58 -10.40 4.02
N GLU A 18 5.80 -11.68 4.35
CA GLU A 18 5.13 -12.78 3.65
C GLU A 18 3.63 -12.84 3.95
N CYS A 19 3.23 -12.51 5.18
CA CYS A 19 1.83 -12.41 5.54
C CYS A 19 1.16 -11.26 4.76
N ALA A 20 1.76 -10.06 4.81
CA ALA A 20 1.27 -8.90 4.06
C ALA A 20 1.19 -9.18 2.55
N ARG A 21 2.20 -9.81 1.95
CA ARG A 21 2.18 -10.19 0.53
C ARG A 21 0.98 -11.07 0.19
N LYS A 22 0.72 -12.10 0.99
CA LYS A 22 -0.41 -13.02 0.79
C LYS A 22 -1.74 -12.29 0.95
N CYS A 23 -1.92 -11.55 2.02
CA CYS A 23 -3.13 -10.79 2.30
C CYS A 23 -3.46 -9.79 1.19
N ILE A 24 -2.47 -9.01 0.75
CA ILE A 24 -2.64 -8.06 -0.37
C ILE A 24 -3.00 -8.84 -1.64
N ALA A 25 -2.31 -9.93 -1.96
CA ALA A 25 -2.62 -10.74 -3.15
C ALA A 25 -4.04 -11.34 -3.10
N SER A 26 -4.60 -11.58 -1.91
CA SER A 26 -5.98 -12.04 -1.68
C SER A 26 -7.02 -10.92 -1.71
N GLY A 27 -6.64 -9.68 -2.02
CA GLY A 27 -7.57 -8.56 -2.18
C GLY A 27 -7.73 -7.67 -0.96
N LEU A 28 -6.98 -7.89 0.13
CA LEU A 28 -7.04 -6.99 1.28
C LEU A 28 -6.46 -5.60 0.95
N PRO A 29 -6.95 -4.53 1.62
CA PRO A 29 -6.56 -3.17 1.29
C PRO A 29 -5.05 -2.97 1.41
N VAL A 30 -4.43 -2.45 0.36
CA VAL A 30 -3.01 -2.17 0.32
C VAL A 30 -2.74 -0.69 0.55
N GLY A 31 -1.69 -0.40 1.31
CA GLY A 31 -1.27 0.96 1.58
C GLY A 31 0.19 1.24 1.26
N ILE A 32 0.48 2.53 1.14
CA ILE A 32 1.82 3.11 1.09
C ILE A 32 1.97 4.01 2.32
N ARG A 33 3.13 3.96 2.97
CA ARG A 33 3.41 4.77 4.16
C ARG A 33 4.68 5.58 3.94
N THR A 34 4.63 6.86 4.28
CA THR A 34 5.78 7.75 4.44
C THR A 34 6.08 7.94 5.93
N ALA A 35 7.06 8.78 6.27
CA ALA A 35 7.38 9.08 7.66
C ALA A 35 6.18 9.68 8.42
N ASP A 36 5.36 10.46 7.71
CA ASP A 36 4.30 11.32 8.24
C ASP A 36 2.87 10.87 7.88
N ARG A 37 2.69 10.06 6.83
CA ARG A 37 1.36 9.76 6.28
C ARG A 37 1.19 8.31 5.87
N LEU A 38 -0.07 7.87 5.90
CA LEU A 38 -0.53 6.59 5.39
C LEU A 38 -1.54 6.83 4.27
N TYR A 39 -1.37 6.11 3.16
CA TYR A 39 -2.23 6.21 1.99
C TYR A 39 -2.89 4.87 1.73
N LEU A 40 -4.21 4.87 1.52
CA LEU A 40 -4.91 3.78 0.84
C LEU A 40 -4.52 3.85 -0.64
N ALA A 41 -4.04 2.75 -1.20
CA ALA A 41 -3.50 2.76 -2.55
C ALA A 41 -4.41 1.98 -3.52
N ILE A 42 -4.73 2.60 -4.66
CA ILE A 42 -5.51 1.99 -5.74
C ILE A 42 -4.77 2.15 -7.07
N GLY A 43 -5.09 1.30 -8.04
CA GLY A 43 -4.58 1.42 -9.40
C GLY A 43 -5.26 2.55 -10.18
N GLY A 44 -4.73 2.84 -11.38
CA GLY A 44 -5.37 3.74 -12.34
C GLY A 44 -6.80 3.32 -12.69
N GLU A 45 -7.62 4.26 -13.14
CA GLU A 45 -9.04 4.02 -13.51
C GLU A 45 -9.87 3.37 -12.39
N HIS A 46 -9.56 3.67 -11.13
CA HIS A 46 -10.20 3.08 -9.94
C HIS A 46 -10.03 1.55 -9.82
N GLY A 47 -9.01 0.98 -10.46
CA GLY A 47 -8.69 -0.45 -10.39
C GLY A 47 -7.96 -0.89 -9.13
N PRO A 48 -7.77 -2.21 -8.92
CA PRO A 48 -7.00 -2.73 -7.80
C PRO A 48 -5.50 -2.47 -7.96
N ALA A 49 -4.81 -2.14 -6.86
CA ALA A 49 -3.34 -2.03 -6.82
C ALA A 49 -2.66 -3.33 -6.34
N ASN A 50 -3.45 -4.32 -5.93
CA ASN A 50 -3.01 -5.51 -5.20
C ASN A 50 -1.94 -6.32 -5.94
N GLU A 51 -2.16 -6.59 -7.23
CA GLU A 51 -1.24 -7.38 -8.04
C GLU A 51 0.13 -6.69 -8.19
N ALA A 52 0.13 -5.37 -8.42
CA ALA A 52 1.35 -4.59 -8.56
C ALA A 52 2.11 -4.42 -7.23
N LEU A 53 1.38 -4.29 -6.11
CA LEU A 53 1.98 -3.97 -4.81
C LEU A 53 2.26 -5.15 -3.90
N ALA A 54 1.59 -6.30 -4.08
CA ALA A 54 1.84 -7.49 -3.26
C ALA A 54 3.33 -7.92 -3.30
N PRO A 55 4.00 -8.01 -4.47
CA PRO A 55 5.43 -8.37 -4.53
C PRO A 55 6.34 -7.37 -3.79
N LEU A 56 5.85 -6.15 -3.57
CA LEU A 56 6.58 -5.03 -2.96
C LEU A 56 6.25 -4.88 -1.45
N ALA A 57 5.53 -5.84 -0.86
CA ALA A 57 5.23 -5.82 0.57
C ALA A 57 6.50 -5.64 1.41
N ALA A 58 6.42 -4.75 2.41
CA ALA A 58 7.51 -4.36 3.31
C ALA A 58 8.78 -3.81 2.62
N ARG A 59 8.70 -3.39 1.36
CA ARG A 59 9.79 -2.69 0.66
C ARG A 59 9.56 -1.18 0.66
N ASN A 60 10.66 -0.44 0.57
CA ASN A 60 10.62 0.97 0.21
C ASN A 60 10.40 1.08 -1.30
N VAL A 61 9.50 1.98 -1.68
CA VAL A 61 9.12 2.23 -3.07
C VAL A 61 8.98 3.72 -3.31
N THR A 62 9.26 4.13 -4.53
CA THR A 62 8.92 5.44 -5.07
C THR A 62 7.65 5.29 -5.89
N VAL A 63 6.64 6.10 -5.62
CA VAL A 63 5.33 6.03 -6.29
C VAL A 63 5.05 7.37 -6.95
N GLU A 64 4.68 7.34 -8.23
CA GLU A 64 4.07 8.45 -8.93
C GLU A 64 2.56 8.22 -8.97
N GLY A 65 1.78 9.23 -8.58
CA GLY A 65 0.34 9.10 -8.50
C GLY A 65 -0.38 10.40 -8.17
N VAL A 66 -1.69 10.31 -8.02
CA VAL A 66 -2.54 11.43 -7.57
C VAL A 66 -3.00 11.13 -6.16
N VAL A 67 -2.82 12.10 -5.26
CA VAL A 67 -3.34 12.03 -3.90
C VAL A 67 -4.65 12.81 -3.84
N THR A 68 -5.67 12.21 -3.23
CA THR A 68 -6.91 12.88 -2.83
C THR A 68 -7.13 12.65 -1.34
N GLU A 69 -7.76 13.62 -0.69
CA GLU A 69 -8.05 13.55 0.73
C GLU A 69 -9.52 13.86 0.98
N ARG A 70 -10.14 13.08 1.87
CA ARG A 70 -11.48 13.34 2.40
C ARG A 70 -11.60 12.77 3.79
N ASP A 71 -12.12 13.56 4.71
CA ASP A 71 -12.36 13.15 6.11
C ASP A 71 -11.11 12.55 6.78
N GLY A 72 -9.92 13.08 6.46
CA GLY A 72 -8.64 12.60 6.98
C GLY A 72 -8.13 11.29 6.36
N VAL A 73 -8.82 10.74 5.35
CA VAL A 73 -8.37 9.57 4.59
C VAL A 73 -7.62 10.05 3.34
N HIS A 74 -6.36 9.63 3.21
CA HIS A 74 -5.57 9.88 2.01
C HIS A 74 -5.67 8.68 1.05
N LEU A 75 -6.21 8.92 -0.14
CA LEU A 75 -6.25 7.95 -1.23
C LEU A 75 -5.16 8.31 -2.25
N LEU A 76 -4.33 7.33 -2.60
CA LEU A 76 -3.30 7.41 -3.63
C LEU A 76 -3.70 6.56 -4.83
N THR A 77 -4.00 7.22 -5.95
CA THR A 77 -4.17 6.57 -7.25
C THR A 77 -2.81 6.43 -7.92
N ILE A 78 -2.31 5.20 -8.03
CA ILE A 78 -0.99 4.88 -8.56
C ILE A 78 -0.99 4.99 -10.08
N LYS A 79 -0.04 5.76 -10.62
CA LYS A 79 0.31 5.77 -12.04
C LYS A 79 1.52 4.90 -12.32
N LYS A 80 2.52 4.95 -11.42
CA LYS A 80 3.78 4.22 -11.54
C LYS A 80 4.33 3.89 -10.15
N VAL A 81 4.95 2.72 -10.01
CA VAL A 81 5.64 2.32 -8.78
C VAL A 81 6.98 1.68 -9.12
N GLU A 82 8.02 2.08 -8.39
CA GLU A 82 9.38 1.58 -8.54
C GLU A 82 9.96 1.26 -7.17
N VAL A 83 10.80 0.24 -7.10
CA VAL A 83 11.54 -0.08 -5.87
C VAL A 83 12.55 1.02 -5.62
N SER A 84 12.57 1.58 -4.40
CA SER A 84 13.64 2.49 -3.99
C SER A 84 14.92 1.69 -3.75
N GLY A 85 16.04 2.17 -4.30
CA GLY A 85 17.38 1.62 -4.08
C GLY A 85 17.84 1.72 -2.63
#